data_AF-A0A7D5HG72-F1
#
_entry.id   AF-A0A7D5HG72-F1
#
_cell.length_a   1.000
_cell.length_b   1.000
_cell.length_c   1.000
_cell.angle_alpha   90.00
_cell.angle_beta   90.00
_cell.angle_gamma   90.00
#
_symmetry.space_group_name_H-M   'P 1'
#
loop_
_entity.id
_entity.type
_entity.pdbx_description
1 polymer ?
#
loop_
_entity_poly.entity_id
_entity_poly.type
_entity_poly.pdbx_seq_one_letter_code
_entity_poly.pdbx_strand_id
1 'polypeptide(L)'
;MENRNTFSWVKEQITRSISVSIMIYVITRTSISNAYPIFAQQGYENPREATGRIVCANCHLASKPVDIEVPQAVLPDTVFEAVLRIPYDMQLKQVLANGKKGGLNVGAVLILPEGFELAPPDRISPELKEKIGNLAFQSYRPDKKNILVIGPVPGKKYSEIVFPILSPDPATKKDAHFLKYPIYVGGNRGRGQIYPDGSKSNNTVYNATSTGIVRKILRKEKGGYEISIVDASDGRQVIDIIPPGPELLVSEGESIKLDQPLTSNPNVGGFGQGDAEIVLQDPLRVQGLLFFFASVILAQVFLVLKKKQFEKVQLYEMNF
;
A
#
# COMPACT_ATOMS: atom_id res chain seq x y z
N MET A 1 -21.42 2.35 -65.82
CA MET A 1 -21.32 3.32 -64.71
C MET A 1 -21.99 2.71 -63.49
N GLU A 2 -21.29 1.93 -62.65
CA GLU A 2 -21.93 1.37 -61.45
C GLU A 2 -21.00 0.98 -60.28
N ASN A 3 -19.67 1.14 -60.41
CA ASN A 3 -18.71 0.74 -59.37
C ASN A 3 -18.24 1.88 -58.43
N ARG A 4 -18.73 3.12 -58.59
CA ARG A 4 -18.32 4.25 -57.74
C ARG A 4 -19.10 4.37 -56.43
N ASN A 5 -20.33 3.85 -56.36
CA ASN A 5 -21.19 3.97 -55.17
C ASN A 5 -20.92 2.89 -54.11
N THR A 6 -20.53 1.69 -54.51
CA THR A 6 -20.25 0.57 -53.60
C THR A 6 -19.02 0.84 -52.73
N PHE A 7 -17.96 1.42 -53.30
CA PHE A 7 -16.74 1.75 -52.55
C PHE A 7 -16.97 2.85 -51.50
N SER A 8 -17.81 3.85 -51.81
CA SER A 8 -18.19 4.90 -50.86
C SER A 8 -18.99 4.34 -49.68
N TRP A 9 -19.95 3.46 -49.97
CA TRP A 9 -20.80 2.83 -48.96
C TRP A 9 -20.01 1.92 -48.01
N VAL A 10 -19.07 1.14 -48.55
CA VAL A 10 -18.17 0.29 -47.75
C VAL A 10 -17.26 1.14 -46.85
N LYS A 11 -16.73 2.26 -47.35
CA LYS A 11 -15.90 3.19 -46.56
C LYS A 11 -16.69 3.80 -45.40
N GLU A 12 -17.95 4.15 -45.62
CA GLU A 12 -18.83 4.73 -44.60
C GLU A 12 -19.21 3.70 -43.51
N GLN A 13 -19.49 2.45 -43.91
CA GLN A 13 -19.71 1.31 -43.01
C GLN A 13 -18.49 1.02 -42.14
N ILE A 14 -17.28 1.01 -42.73
CA ILE A 14 -16.02 0.80 -41.99
C ILE A 14 -15.79 1.94 -40.99
N THR A 15 -16.01 3.19 -41.41
CA THR A 15 -15.82 4.36 -40.54
C THR A 15 -16.79 4.36 -39.35
N ARG A 16 -18.05 3.96 -39.59
CA ARG A 16 -19.06 3.75 -38.52
C ARG A 16 -18.67 2.62 -37.59
N SER A 17 -18.20 1.49 -38.11
CA SER A 17 -17.79 0.33 -37.29
C SER A 17 -16.58 0.65 -36.40
N ILE A 18 -15.59 1.38 -36.93
CA ILE A 18 -14.44 1.87 -36.16
C ILE A 18 -14.91 2.84 -35.07
N SER A 19 -15.81 3.77 -35.40
CA SER A 19 -16.33 4.75 -34.43
C SER A 19 -17.10 4.08 -33.29
N VAL A 20 -17.93 3.08 -33.60
CA VAL A 20 -18.66 2.28 -32.61
C VAL A 20 -17.69 1.46 -31.75
N SER A 21 -16.66 0.86 -32.35
CA SER A 21 -15.64 0.10 -31.64
C SER A 21 -14.83 0.97 -30.67
N ILE A 22 -14.46 2.19 -31.08
CA ILE A 22 -13.80 3.18 -30.22
C ILE A 22 -14.73 3.58 -29.08
N MET A 23 -16.02 3.78 -29.34
CA MET A 23 -16.98 4.16 -28.29
C MET A 23 -17.19 3.04 -27.28
N ILE A 24 -17.30 1.79 -27.73
CA ILE A 24 -17.37 0.60 -26.86
C ILE A 24 -16.09 0.46 -26.04
N TYR A 25 -14.92 0.68 -26.63
CA TYR A 25 -13.64 0.68 -25.92
C TYR A 25 -13.58 1.75 -24.82
N VAL A 26 -14.11 2.96 -25.08
CA VAL A 26 -14.20 4.04 -24.08
C VAL A 26 -15.19 3.69 -22.95
N ILE A 27 -16.34 3.08 -23.28
CA ILE A 27 -17.37 2.72 -22.28
C ILE A 27 -16.94 1.51 -21.42
N THR A 28 -16.18 0.58 -22.00
CA THR A 28 -15.65 -0.60 -21.30
C THR A 28 -14.37 -0.32 -20.51
N ARG A 29 -13.78 0.89 -20.63
CA ARG A 29 -12.74 1.32 -19.67
C ARG A 29 -13.38 1.43 -18.29
N THR A 30 -13.09 0.43 -17.47
CA THR A 30 -13.32 0.51 -16.03
C THR A 30 -12.67 1.79 -15.52
N SER A 31 -13.42 2.58 -14.77
CA SER A 31 -12.88 3.78 -14.14
C SER A 31 -11.83 3.31 -13.13
N ILE A 32 -10.55 3.39 -13.51
CA ILE A 32 -9.44 3.03 -12.65
C ILE A 32 -9.53 3.94 -11.43
N SER A 33 -9.70 3.35 -10.25
CA SER A 33 -9.72 4.12 -9.02
C SER A 33 -8.31 4.66 -8.75
N ASN A 34 -8.21 5.99 -8.66
CA ASN A 34 -6.97 6.74 -8.53
C ASN A 34 -6.44 6.63 -7.09
N ALA A 35 -5.53 5.69 -6.83
CA ALA A 35 -4.70 5.62 -5.63
C ALA A 35 -3.28 5.30 -6.08
N TYR A 36 -2.48 6.34 -6.32
CA TYR A 36 -1.23 6.19 -7.07
C TYR A 36 -0.01 6.45 -6.20
N PRO A 37 0.94 5.49 -6.12
CA PRO A 37 2.28 5.74 -5.59
C PRO A 37 3.01 6.88 -6.30
N ILE A 38 2.67 7.19 -7.56
CA ILE A 38 3.31 8.26 -8.34
C ILE A 38 3.22 9.63 -7.66
N PHE A 39 2.14 9.92 -6.92
CA PHE A 39 2.00 11.19 -6.22
C PHE A 39 3.00 11.32 -5.06
N ALA A 40 3.33 10.20 -4.40
CA ALA A 40 4.41 10.21 -3.42
C ALA A 40 5.75 10.47 -4.12
N GLN A 41 6.05 9.75 -5.19
CA GLN A 41 7.31 9.89 -5.95
C GLN A 41 7.53 11.32 -6.45
N GLN A 42 6.47 11.99 -6.94
CA GLN A 42 6.52 13.36 -7.44
C GLN A 42 6.59 14.41 -6.32
N GLY A 43 5.90 14.19 -5.20
CA GLY A 43 5.76 15.19 -4.13
C GLY A 43 6.82 15.11 -3.04
N TYR A 44 7.48 13.96 -2.88
CA TYR A 44 8.37 13.69 -1.74
C TYR A 44 9.66 13.02 -2.20
N GLU A 45 10.79 13.53 -1.70
CA GLU A 45 12.11 12.95 -1.99
C GLU A 45 12.27 11.56 -1.37
N ASN A 46 11.80 11.39 -0.14
CA ASN A 46 11.80 10.13 0.58
C ASN A 46 10.35 9.80 1.00
N PRO A 47 9.85 8.57 0.78
CA PRO A 47 8.49 8.21 1.18
C PRO A 47 8.31 8.09 2.70
N ARG A 48 9.40 8.09 3.50
CA ARG A 48 9.35 8.04 4.96
C ARG A 48 9.98 9.29 5.56
N GLU A 49 9.19 9.98 6.36
CA GLU A 49 9.61 11.17 7.12
C GLU A 49 10.53 10.76 8.27
N ALA A 50 11.28 11.72 8.83
CA ALA A 50 12.17 11.49 9.98
C ALA A 50 11.43 10.96 11.22
N THR A 51 10.13 11.25 11.33
CA THR A 51 9.21 10.73 12.37
C THR A 51 8.89 9.24 12.20
N GLY A 52 9.25 8.64 11.06
CA GLY A 52 8.88 7.29 10.68
C GLY A 52 7.51 7.17 9.99
N ARG A 53 6.79 8.28 9.83
CA ARG A 53 5.54 8.33 9.07
C ARG A 53 5.81 8.19 7.57
N ILE A 54 4.98 7.42 6.87
CA ILE A 54 4.99 7.30 5.42
C ILE A 54 4.05 8.34 4.82
N VAL A 55 4.55 9.06 3.80
CA VAL A 55 3.89 10.24 3.20
C VAL A 55 2.53 9.94 2.58
N CYS A 56 2.22 8.67 2.28
CA CYS A 56 0.89 8.24 1.84
C CYS A 56 -0.21 8.63 2.83
N ALA A 57 0.11 8.66 4.13
CA ALA A 57 -0.80 9.09 5.19
C ALA A 57 -1.17 10.60 5.14
N ASN A 58 -0.50 11.41 4.31
CA ASN A 58 -0.85 12.82 4.12
C ASN A 58 -2.11 12.99 3.25
N CYS A 59 -2.42 12.01 2.39
CA CYS A 59 -3.61 12.03 1.53
C CYS A 59 -4.61 10.92 1.87
N HIS A 60 -4.14 9.78 2.39
CA HIS A 60 -4.98 8.66 2.82
C HIS A 60 -5.17 8.72 4.33
N LEU A 61 -6.20 9.44 4.77
CA LEU A 61 -6.36 9.89 6.15
C LEU A 61 -7.01 8.84 7.06
N ALA A 62 -7.71 7.85 6.49
CA ALA A 62 -8.24 6.75 7.26
C ALA A 62 -7.15 5.73 7.58
N SER A 63 -7.12 5.24 8.82
CA SER A 63 -6.18 4.22 9.26
C SER A 63 -6.80 2.83 9.18
N LYS A 64 -6.07 1.89 8.59
CA LYS A 64 -6.48 0.49 8.46
C LYS A 64 -5.24 -0.42 8.51
N PRO A 65 -5.29 -1.58 9.20
CA PRO A 65 -4.09 -2.39 9.45
C PRO A 65 -3.54 -3.00 8.16
N VAL A 66 -2.23 -3.19 8.12
CA VAL A 66 -1.50 -3.97 7.11
C VAL A 66 -0.54 -4.89 7.86
N ASP A 67 -0.15 -5.98 7.23
CA ASP A 67 0.73 -6.97 7.83
C ASP A 67 1.85 -7.34 6.85
N ILE A 68 3.04 -7.62 7.38
CA ILE A 68 4.24 -7.89 6.59
C ILE A 68 4.96 -9.10 7.16
N GLU A 69 5.09 -10.14 6.34
CA GLU A 69 5.82 -11.35 6.68
C GLU A 69 7.12 -11.39 5.88
N VAL A 70 8.22 -11.57 6.61
CA VAL A 70 9.57 -11.74 6.04
C VAL A 70 10.28 -12.88 6.78
N PRO A 71 11.25 -13.55 6.15
CA PRO A 71 12.08 -14.51 6.85
C PRO A 71 12.82 -13.85 8.01
N GLN A 72 12.99 -14.58 9.11
CA GLN A 72 13.75 -14.10 10.27
C GLN A 72 15.21 -13.79 9.90
N ALA A 73 15.81 -14.62 9.05
CA ALA A 73 17.17 -14.45 8.55
C ALA A 73 17.27 -14.90 7.09
N VAL A 74 18.19 -14.27 6.36
CA VAL A 74 18.53 -14.61 4.98
C VAL A 74 20.05 -14.65 4.82
N LEU A 75 20.51 -15.50 3.91
CA LEU A 75 21.91 -15.55 3.51
C LEU A 75 22.20 -14.44 2.48
N PRO A 76 23.48 -14.09 2.26
CA PRO A 76 23.92 -13.24 1.15
C PRO A 76 23.48 -13.75 -0.22
N ASP A 77 23.32 -12.83 -1.19
CA ASP A 77 22.98 -13.13 -2.60
C ASP A 77 21.85 -14.16 -2.77
N THR A 78 20.82 -14.05 -1.93
CA THR A 78 19.71 -14.98 -1.88
C THR A 78 18.40 -14.27 -2.16
N VAL A 79 17.59 -14.85 -3.05
CA VAL A 79 16.23 -14.37 -3.32
C VAL A 79 15.29 -14.89 -2.24
N PHE A 80 14.52 -13.99 -1.63
CA PHE A 80 13.50 -14.32 -0.64
C PHE A 80 12.19 -13.58 -0.91
N GLU A 81 11.12 -14.05 -0.28
CA GLU A 81 9.77 -13.49 -0.38
C GLU A 81 9.53 -12.53 0.79
N ALA A 82 9.09 -11.31 0.51
CA ALA A 82 8.47 -10.42 1.50
C ALA A 82 6.99 -10.30 1.17
N VAL A 83 6.11 -10.76 2.07
CA VAL A 83 4.68 -10.91 1.82
C VAL A 83 3.91 -9.82 2.55
N LEU A 84 3.34 -8.88 1.78
CA LEU A 84 2.52 -7.80 2.30
C LEU A 84 1.03 -8.16 2.19
N ARG A 85 0.32 -8.14 3.30
CA ARG A 85 -1.13 -8.31 3.36
C ARG A 85 -1.82 -6.97 3.60
N ILE A 86 -2.78 -6.66 2.75
CA ILE A 86 -3.63 -5.46 2.78
C ILE A 86 -5.09 -5.91 2.92
N PRO A 87 -5.51 -6.38 4.11
CA PRO A 87 -6.82 -6.97 4.31
C PRO A 87 -7.94 -5.92 4.22
N TYR A 88 -9.03 -6.26 3.53
CA TYR A 88 -10.26 -5.49 3.56
C TYR A 88 -11.46 -6.37 3.22
N ASP A 89 -12.65 -5.91 3.58
CA ASP A 89 -13.88 -6.59 3.21
C ASP A 89 -14.18 -6.41 1.71
N MET A 90 -14.10 -7.51 0.97
CA MET A 90 -14.29 -7.59 -0.48
C MET A 90 -15.73 -7.29 -0.94
N GLN A 91 -16.70 -7.29 -0.02
CA GLN A 91 -18.08 -6.91 -0.32
C GLN A 91 -18.27 -5.39 -0.34
N LEU A 92 -17.38 -4.63 0.32
CA LEU A 92 -17.46 -3.18 0.36
C LEU A 92 -17.13 -2.58 -1.00
N LYS A 93 -17.88 -1.53 -1.35
CA LYS A 93 -17.67 -0.71 -2.53
C LYS A 93 -17.36 0.71 -2.09
N GLN A 94 -16.41 1.35 -2.76
CA GLN A 94 -16.04 2.74 -2.53
C GLN A 94 -16.71 3.67 -3.55
N VAL A 95 -16.76 4.96 -3.24
CA VAL A 95 -17.14 6.01 -4.18
C VAL A 95 -16.02 6.24 -5.20
N LEU A 96 -16.32 6.04 -6.48
CA LEU A 96 -15.44 6.36 -7.60
C LEU A 96 -15.44 7.86 -7.91
N ALA A 97 -14.50 8.32 -8.74
CA ALA A 97 -14.41 9.74 -9.11
C ALA A 97 -15.67 10.30 -9.77
N ASN A 98 -16.49 9.45 -10.40
CA ASN A 98 -17.78 9.81 -11.01
C ASN A 98 -18.97 9.74 -10.04
N GLY A 99 -18.74 9.45 -8.75
CA GLY A 99 -19.78 9.32 -7.73
C GLY A 99 -20.47 7.96 -7.65
N LYS A 100 -20.23 7.03 -8.60
CA LYS A 100 -20.79 5.67 -8.55
C LYS A 100 -20.01 4.80 -7.56
N LYS A 101 -20.66 3.76 -7.02
CA LYS A 101 -20.00 2.76 -6.16
C LYS A 101 -19.25 1.73 -7.01
N GLY A 102 -17.99 1.44 -6.67
CA GLY A 102 -17.13 0.49 -7.37
C GLY A 102 -16.13 -0.22 -6.45
N GLY A 103 -15.32 -1.10 -7.04
CA GLY A 103 -14.31 -1.86 -6.29
C GLY A 103 -13.15 -1.00 -5.77
N LEU A 104 -12.37 -1.57 -4.86
CA LEU A 104 -11.17 -0.96 -4.31
C LEU A 104 -9.92 -1.45 -5.05
N ASN A 105 -9.01 -0.53 -5.31
CA ASN A 105 -7.63 -0.85 -5.68
C ASN A 105 -6.74 -0.80 -4.45
N VAL A 106 -5.60 -1.48 -4.53
CA VAL A 106 -4.54 -1.43 -3.54
C VAL A 106 -3.25 -0.90 -4.15
N GLY A 107 -2.40 -0.37 -3.29
CA GLY A 107 -1.04 0.03 -3.62
C GLY A 107 -0.17 -0.01 -2.38
N ALA A 108 1.14 -0.09 -2.57
CA ALA A 108 2.08 -0.20 -1.48
C ALA A 108 3.43 0.44 -1.80
N VAL A 109 4.15 0.78 -0.74
CA VAL A 109 5.57 1.13 -0.74
C VAL A 109 6.29 0.24 0.26
N LEU A 110 7.38 -0.38 -0.17
CA LEU A 110 8.26 -1.22 0.64
C LEU A 110 9.63 -0.56 0.68
N ILE A 111 10.12 -0.26 1.88
CA ILE A 111 11.39 0.41 2.12
C ILE A 111 12.34 -0.62 2.73
N LEU A 112 13.31 -1.04 1.92
CA LEU A 112 14.30 -2.04 2.30
C LEU A 112 15.59 -1.35 2.80
N PRO A 113 16.44 -2.08 3.53
CA PRO A 113 17.78 -1.62 3.88
C PRO A 113 18.61 -1.39 2.61
N GLU A 114 19.67 -0.58 2.72
CA GLU A 114 20.58 -0.38 1.60
C GLU A 114 21.21 -1.71 1.14
N GLY A 115 21.44 -1.82 -0.18
CA GLY A 115 21.98 -3.01 -0.82
C GLY A 115 20.93 -4.08 -1.18
N PHE A 116 19.79 -4.14 -0.48
CA PHE A 116 18.65 -4.97 -0.87
C PHE A 116 17.94 -4.36 -2.06
N GLU A 117 17.54 -5.19 -3.02
CA GLU A 117 16.89 -4.73 -4.25
C GLU A 117 15.88 -5.76 -4.77
N LEU A 118 15.06 -5.35 -5.74
CA LEU A 118 14.19 -6.26 -6.45
C LEU A 118 15.01 -7.35 -7.15
N ALA A 119 14.64 -8.61 -6.98
CA ALA A 119 15.34 -9.72 -7.62
C ALA A 119 15.26 -9.60 -9.15
N PRO A 120 16.39 -9.80 -9.87
CA PRO A 120 16.39 -9.88 -11.32
C PRO A 120 15.45 -11.00 -11.83
N PRO A 121 14.72 -10.81 -12.95
CA PRO A 121 13.73 -11.78 -13.44
C PRO A 121 14.28 -13.20 -13.69
N ASP A 122 15.56 -13.31 -14.01
CA ASP A 122 16.28 -14.57 -14.23
C ASP A 122 16.62 -15.33 -12.93
N ARG A 123 16.64 -14.63 -11.79
CA ARG A 123 16.86 -15.21 -10.45
C ARG A 123 15.57 -15.61 -9.75
N ILE A 124 14.40 -15.24 -10.29
CA ILE A 124 13.09 -15.56 -9.72
C ILE A 124 12.66 -16.97 -10.16
N SER A 125 12.37 -17.84 -9.18
CA SER A 125 11.89 -19.19 -9.47
C SER A 125 10.52 -19.17 -10.19
N PRO A 126 10.19 -20.20 -11.00
CA PRO A 126 8.89 -20.28 -11.66
C PRO A 126 7.70 -20.24 -10.69
N GLU A 127 7.83 -20.89 -9.53
CA GLU A 127 6.82 -20.89 -8.47
C GLU A 127 6.59 -19.48 -7.91
N LEU A 128 7.67 -18.74 -7.60
CA LEU A 128 7.57 -17.38 -7.10
C LEU A 128 6.99 -16.43 -8.16
N LYS A 129 7.34 -16.63 -9.44
CA LYS A 129 6.78 -15.88 -10.56
C LYS A 129 5.27 -16.05 -10.68
N GLU A 130 4.75 -17.26 -10.43
CA GLU A 130 3.31 -17.53 -10.41
C GLU A 130 2.61 -16.78 -9.26
N LYS A 131 3.19 -16.81 -8.04
CA LYS A 131 2.67 -16.06 -6.88
C LYS A 131 2.61 -14.55 -7.13
N ILE A 132 3.65 -13.98 -7.75
CA ILE A 132 3.71 -12.55 -8.12
C ILE A 132 2.66 -12.21 -9.17
N GLY A 133 2.43 -13.12 -10.12
CA GLY A 133 1.54 -12.91 -11.24
C GLY A 133 2.02 -11.77 -12.15
N ASN A 134 1.10 -10.88 -12.52
CA ASN A 134 1.37 -9.79 -13.48
C ASN A 134 1.67 -8.46 -12.78
N LEU A 135 2.22 -8.50 -11.56
CA LEU A 135 2.61 -7.30 -10.83
C LEU A 135 3.92 -6.73 -11.40
N ALA A 136 3.96 -5.41 -11.54
CA ALA A 136 5.14 -4.69 -12.00
C ALA A 136 5.64 -3.77 -10.89
N PHE A 137 6.71 -4.17 -10.23
CA PHE A 137 7.36 -3.37 -9.19
C PHE A 137 8.21 -2.27 -9.83
N GLN A 138 8.20 -1.09 -9.24
CA GLN A 138 9.02 0.04 -9.67
C GLN A 138 9.86 0.52 -8.51
N SER A 139 11.06 1.02 -8.80
CA SER A 139 11.84 1.74 -7.80
C SER A 139 11.21 3.11 -7.55
N TYR A 140 11.25 3.59 -6.32
CA TYR A 140 10.70 4.89 -5.95
C TYR A 140 11.36 6.02 -6.74
N ARG A 141 12.68 5.90 -6.93
CA ARG A 141 13.51 6.74 -7.82
C ARG A 141 14.54 5.88 -8.54
N PRO A 142 15.11 6.35 -9.66
CA PRO A 142 16.14 5.60 -10.40
C PRO A 142 17.36 5.20 -9.55
N ASP A 143 17.74 6.03 -8.58
CA ASP A 143 18.86 5.81 -7.65
C ASP A 143 18.46 5.04 -6.37
N LYS A 144 17.16 4.94 -6.06
CA LYS A 144 16.63 4.30 -4.85
C LYS A 144 16.08 2.90 -5.15
N LYS A 145 16.97 1.98 -5.50
CA LYS A 145 16.62 0.58 -5.83
C LYS A 145 16.05 -0.22 -4.65
N ASN A 146 16.39 0.16 -3.43
CA ASN A 146 15.92 -0.46 -2.20
C ASN A 146 14.51 -0.01 -1.78
N ILE A 147 13.93 0.99 -2.46
CA ILE A 147 12.58 1.46 -2.18
C ILE A 147 11.69 1.05 -3.35
N LEU A 148 10.76 0.15 -3.10
CA LEU A 148 9.89 -0.43 -4.13
C LEU A 148 8.47 0.10 -3.97
N VAL A 149 7.82 0.44 -5.09
CA VAL A 149 6.43 0.87 -5.14
C VAL A 149 5.64 -0.02 -6.09
N ILE A 150 4.36 -0.23 -5.77
CA ILE A 150 3.42 -0.99 -6.57
C ILE A 150 2.03 -0.38 -6.46
N GLY A 151 1.30 -0.40 -7.57
CA GLY A 151 -0.10 0.02 -7.63
C GLY A 151 -0.35 1.24 -8.51
N PRO A 152 -1.64 1.56 -8.76
CA PRO A 152 -2.81 0.85 -8.28
C PRO A 152 -3.02 -0.49 -8.99
N VAL A 153 -3.36 -1.53 -8.24
CA VAL A 153 -3.75 -2.84 -8.77
C VAL A 153 -5.10 -3.28 -8.18
N PRO A 154 -5.87 -4.17 -8.86
CA PRO A 154 -7.17 -4.61 -8.38
C PRO A 154 -7.08 -5.30 -7.00
N GLY A 155 -7.70 -4.70 -5.97
CA GLY A 155 -7.60 -5.20 -4.61
C GLY A 155 -8.21 -6.58 -4.41
N LYS A 156 -9.21 -6.95 -5.22
CA LYS A 156 -9.83 -8.28 -5.18
C LYS A 156 -8.86 -9.42 -5.55
N LYS A 157 -7.87 -9.12 -6.39
CA LYS A 157 -6.87 -10.09 -6.84
C LYS A 157 -5.59 -10.02 -5.99
N TYR A 158 -5.21 -8.83 -5.55
CA TYR A 158 -3.91 -8.57 -4.93
C TYR A 158 -4.04 -8.03 -3.50
N SER A 159 -4.94 -8.60 -2.69
CA SER A 159 -4.98 -8.31 -1.25
C SER A 159 -3.71 -8.78 -0.52
N GLU A 160 -3.01 -9.75 -1.11
CA GLU A 160 -1.67 -10.16 -0.73
C GLU A 160 -0.73 -9.85 -1.90
N ILE A 161 0.42 -9.26 -1.60
CA ILE A 161 1.45 -8.86 -2.57
C ILE A 161 2.77 -9.48 -2.12
N VAL A 162 3.33 -10.34 -2.96
CA VAL A 162 4.62 -10.98 -2.73
C VAL A 162 5.71 -10.19 -3.46
N PHE A 163 6.67 -9.67 -2.72
CA PHE A 163 7.84 -8.98 -3.26
C PHE A 163 9.03 -9.95 -3.35
N PRO A 164 9.62 -10.17 -4.55
CA PRO A 164 10.83 -10.96 -4.68
C PRO A 164 12.06 -10.07 -4.40
N ILE A 165 12.70 -10.24 -3.26
CA ILE A 165 13.82 -9.41 -2.83
C ILE A 165 15.12 -10.20 -2.91
N LEU A 166 16.18 -9.58 -3.44
CA LEU A 166 17.54 -10.10 -3.42
C LEU A 166 18.32 -9.45 -2.26
N SER A 167 18.89 -10.28 -1.38
CA SER A 167 19.79 -9.81 -0.33
C SER A 167 21.16 -9.40 -0.89
N PRO A 168 21.82 -8.37 -0.31
CA PRO A 168 23.16 -8.00 -0.71
C PRO A 168 24.19 -9.04 -0.27
N ASP A 169 25.38 -8.97 -0.86
CA ASP A 169 26.53 -9.78 -0.45
C ASP A 169 27.66 -8.89 0.11
N PRO A 170 27.93 -8.94 1.44
CA PRO A 170 29.04 -8.22 2.08
C PRO A 170 30.44 -8.55 1.53
N ALA A 171 30.62 -9.69 0.86
CA ALA A 171 31.91 -10.00 0.23
C ALA A 171 32.20 -9.07 -0.95
N THR A 172 31.16 -8.71 -1.71
CA THR A 172 31.25 -7.89 -2.93
C THR A 172 30.85 -6.42 -2.70
N LYS A 173 29.80 -6.15 -1.91
CA LYS A 173 29.30 -4.81 -1.55
C LYS A 173 29.84 -4.40 -0.18
N LYS A 174 30.77 -3.43 -0.13
CA LYS A 174 31.50 -3.03 1.11
C LYS A 174 30.65 -2.25 2.12
N ASP A 175 29.57 -1.67 1.66
CA ASP A 175 28.54 -0.96 2.42
C ASP A 175 27.52 -1.92 3.07
N ALA A 176 27.45 -3.18 2.63
CA ALA A 176 26.61 -4.19 3.24
C ALA A 176 27.33 -4.89 4.40
N HIS A 177 26.62 -5.09 5.52
CA HIS A 177 27.17 -5.72 6.72
C HIS A 177 26.22 -6.79 7.27
N PHE A 178 26.78 -7.79 7.96
CA PHE A 178 25.99 -8.83 8.63
C PHE A 178 25.37 -8.31 9.92
N LEU A 179 24.19 -7.69 9.79
CA LEU A 179 23.43 -7.06 10.85
C LEU A 179 21.96 -7.45 10.78
N LYS A 180 21.22 -7.05 11.82
CA LYS A 180 19.76 -7.02 11.81
C LYS A 180 19.31 -5.68 11.26
N TYR A 181 18.48 -5.70 10.24
CA TYR A 181 18.01 -4.50 9.55
C TYR A 181 16.49 -4.35 9.65
N PRO A 182 15.98 -3.11 9.71
CA PRO A 182 14.55 -2.86 9.64
C PRO A 182 14.04 -2.84 8.19
N ILE A 183 12.82 -3.32 7.99
CA ILE A 183 12.03 -3.19 6.77
C ILE A 183 10.77 -2.41 7.13
N TYR A 184 10.46 -1.36 6.37
CA TYR A 184 9.26 -0.56 6.58
C TYR A 184 8.31 -0.73 5.41
N VAL A 185 7.02 -0.86 5.67
CA VAL A 185 6.00 -1.00 4.64
C VAL A 185 4.85 -0.02 4.86
N GLY A 186 4.32 0.52 3.77
CA GLY A 186 3.07 1.25 3.73
C GLY A 186 2.14 0.59 2.73
N GLY A 187 0.92 0.27 3.14
CA GLY A 187 -0.10 -0.32 2.27
C GLY A 187 -1.41 0.46 2.33
N ASN A 188 -2.00 0.74 1.16
CA ASN A 188 -3.27 1.44 1.04
C ASN A 188 -4.31 0.57 0.30
N ARG A 189 -5.57 0.67 0.72
CA ARG A 189 -6.73 0.26 -0.07
C ARG A 189 -7.70 1.43 -0.23
N GLY A 190 -8.26 1.56 -1.44
CA GLY A 190 -9.23 2.60 -1.76
C GLY A 190 -8.60 3.97 -2.07
N ARG A 191 -9.45 4.94 -2.39
CA ARG A 191 -9.05 6.27 -2.87
C ARG A 191 -8.70 7.23 -1.71
N GLY A 192 -7.76 8.14 -1.98
CA GLY A 192 -7.37 9.20 -1.04
C GLY A 192 -8.39 10.33 -0.91
N GLN A 193 -8.22 11.13 0.14
CA GLN A 193 -9.10 12.25 0.51
C GLN A 193 -8.62 13.59 -0.09
N ILE A 194 -7.33 13.71 -0.39
CA ILE A 194 -6.68 14.95 -0.81
C ILE A 194 -5.87 14.70 -2.09
N TYR A 195 -5.96 15.63 -3.04
CA TYR A 195 -5.15 15.64 -4.25
C TYR A 195 -3.83 16.41 -4.05
N PRO A 196 -2.81 16.21 -4.90
CA PRO A 196 -1.52 16.91 -4.76
C PRO A 196 -1.61 18.44 -4.78
N ASP A 197 -2.65 19.00 -5.39
CA ASP A 197 -2.93 20.45 -5.40
C ASP A 197 -3.57 20.97 -4.11
N GLY A 198 -3.81 20.10 -3.13
CA GLY A 198 -4.47 20.41 -1.86
C GLY A 198 -5.99 20.35 -1.91
N SER A 199 -6.59 20.14 -3.08
CA SER A 199 -8.04 20.05 -3.21
C SER A 199 -8.60 18.75 -2.60
N LYS A 200 -9.81 18.82 -2.04
CA LYS A 200 -10.52 17.66 -1.50
C LYS A 200 -11.07 16.78 -2.62
N SER A 201 -10.98 15.47 -2.45
CA SER A 201 -11.64 14.49 -3.32
C SER A 201 -13.10 14.27 -2.91
N ASN A 202 -13.88 13.62 -3.77
CA ASN A 202 -15.24 13.19 -3.43
C ASN A 202 -15.30 11.96 -2.49
N ASN A 203 -14.17 11.52 -1.93
CA ASN A 203 -14.08 10.42 -0.96
C ASN A 203 -13.70 10.93 0.44
N THR A 204 -14.28 12.06 0.85
CA THR A 204 -14.08 12.69 2.16
C THR A 204 -15.36 13.41 2.61
N VAL A 205 -15.34 13.91 3.85
CA VAL A 205 -16.43 14.70 4.42
C VAL A 205 -16.33 16.17 3.99
N TYR A 206 -17.46 16.76 3.63
CA TYR A 206 -17.60 18.19 3.37
C TYR A 206 -18.27 18.86 4.57
N ASN A 207 -17.62 19.91 5.08
CA ASN A 207 -18.07 20.68 6.24
C ASN A 207 -18.59 22.04 5.80
N ALA A 208 -19.43 22.65 6.62
CA ALA A 208 -19.94 23.99 6.41
C ALA A 208 -18.85 25.05 6.55
N THR A 209 -18.81 25.96 5.58
CA THR A 209 -17.85 27.09 5.56
C THR A 209 -18.23 28.25 6.46
N SER A 210 -19.48 28.30 6.94
CA SER A 210 -20.00 29.37 7.80
C SER A 210 -21.10 28.86 8.72
N THR A 211 -21.34 29.60 9.81
CA THR A 211 -22.51 29.40 10.68
C THR A 211 -23.72 30.08 10.05
N GLY A 212 -24.88 29.44 10.06
CA GLY A 212 -26.09 30.03 9.50
C GLY A 212 -27.24 29.05 9.35
N ILE A 213 -28.26 29.45 8.59
CA ILE A 213 -29.41 28.61 8.26
C ILE A 213 -29.28 28.15 6.81
N VAL A 214 -29.51 26.85 6.57
CA VAL A 214 -29.54 26.28 5.22
C VAL A 214 -30.77 26.79 4.48
N ARG A 215 -30.59 27.72 3.54
CA ARG A 215 -31.70 28.33 2.80
C ARG A 215 -32.20 27.46 1.65
N LYS A 216 -31.28 26.82 0.93
CA LYS A 216 -31.61 26.04 -0.27
C LYS A 216 -30.56 24.98 -0.56
N ILE A 217 -30.99 23.80 -0.95
CA ILE A 217 -30.16 22.69 -1.41
C ILE A 217 -30.53 22.38 -2.86
N LEU A 218 -29.62 22.66 -3.79
CA LEU A 218 -29.79 22.38 -5.21
C LEU A 218 -29.00 21.13 -5.59
N ARG A 219 -29.68 20.12 -6.13
CA ARG A 219 -29.03 18.92 -6.68
C ARG A 219 -28.58 19.16 -8.12
N LYS A 220 -27.31 18.92 -8.43
CA LYS A 220 -26.77 19.10 -9.79
C LYS A 220 -27.12 17.92 -10.70
N GLU A 221 -27.22 18.17 -12.00
CA GLU A 221 -27.51 17.15 -13.02
C GLU A 221 -26.46 16.02 -13.07
N LYS A 222 -25.17 16.37 -12.89
CA LYS A 222 -24.06 15.40 -12.84
C LYS A 222 -23.87 14.75 -11.46
N GLY A 223 -24.84 14.94 -10.56
CA GLY A 223 -24.75 14.59 -9.14
C GLY A 223 -23.98 15.62 -8.30
N GLY A 224 -24.10 15.52 -6.98
CA GLY A 224 -23.60 16.53 -6.04
C GLY A 224 -24.65 17.59 -5.69
N TYR A 225 -24.25 18.55 -4.87
CA TYR A 225 -25.13 19.53 -4.24
C TYR A 225 -24.51 20.94 -4.26
N GLU A 226 -25.34 21.96 -4.35
CA GLU A 226 -25.03 23.34 -3.96
C GLU A 226 -25.89 23.70 -2.76
N ILE A 227 -25.25 24.11 -1.69
CA ILE A 227 -25.92 24.43 -0.43
C ILE A 227 -25.73 25.91 -0.18
N SER A 228 -26.85 26.63 -0.15
CA SER A 228 -26.89 28.04 0.20
C SER A 228 -27.05 28.17 1.71
N ILE A 229 -26.05 28.72 2.38
CA ILE A 229 -26.06 29.02 3.81
C ILE A 229 -26.21 30.53 3.97
N VAL A 230 -27.15 30.98 4.79
CA VAL A 230 -27.32 32.40 5.10
C VAL A 230 -26.99 32.63 6.56
N ASP A 231 -26.04 33.52 6.82
CA ASP A 231 -25.68 33.93 8.16
C ASP A 231 -26.87 34.70 8.79
N ALA A 232 -27.27 34.28 9.98
CA ALA A 232 -28.40 34.88 10.70
C ALA A 232 -28.10 36.29 11.22
N SER A 233 -26.82 36.68 11.32
CA SER A 233 -26.37 37.92 11.94
C SER A 233 -26.18 39.08 10.94
N ASP A 234 -25.63 38.81 9.75
CA ASP A 234 -25.34 39.85 8.74
C ASP A 234 -26.02 39.63 7.39
N GLY A 235 -26.78 38.52 7.25
CA GLY A 235 -27.51 38.18 6.02
C GLY A 235 -26.62 37.79 4.84
N ARG A 236 -25.30 37.63 5.03
CA ARG A 236 -24.40 37.17 3.97
C ARG A 236 -24.74 35.73 3.58
N GLN A 237 -24.70 35.47 2.28
CA GLN A 237 -24.97 34.17 1.71
C GLN A 237 -23.65 33.55 1.23
N VAL A 238 -23.39 32.31 1.66
CA VAL A 238 -22.26 31.48 1.23
C VAL A 238 -22.80 30.26 0.50
N ILE A 239 -22.11 29.83 -0.56
CA ILE A 239 -22.49 28.67 -1.35
C ILE A 239 -21.42 27.59 -1.20
N ASP A 240 -21.80 26.48 -0.56
CA ASP A 240 -20.97 25.30 -0.42
C ASP A 240 -21.27 24.32 -1.56
N ILE A 241 -20.22 23.90 -2.28
CA ILE A 241 -20.32 22.99 -3.42
C ILE A 241 -19.81 21.61 -2.99
N ILE A 242 -20.67 20.60 -3.10
CA ILE A 242 -20.37 19.22 -2.76
C ILE A 242 -20.37 18.37 -4.03
N PRO A 243 -19.29 17.63 -4.33
CA PRO A 243 -19.22 16.76 -5.49
C PRO A 243 -20.12 15.52 -5.35
N PRO A 244 -20.37 14.75 -6.42
CA PRO A 244 -21.12 13.51 -6.33
C PRO A 244 -20.37 12.44 -5.52
N GLY A 245 -21.07 11.78 -4.61
CA GLY A 245 -20.53 10.66 -3.83
C GLY A 245 -20.95 10.65 -2.36
N PRO A 246 -20.55 11.65 -1.56
CA PRO A 246 -20.98 11.78 -0.17
C PRO A 246 -22.49 11.97 -0.06
N GLU A 247 -23.12 11.32 0.93
CA GLU A 247 -24.55 11.47 1.20
C GLU A 247 -24.78 12.67 2.11
N LEU A 248 -25.83 13.45 1.85
CA LEU A 248 -26.13 14.67 2.61
C LEU A 248 -26.80 14.33 3.96
N LEU A 249 -26.41 15.02 5.03
CA LEU A 249 -26.96 14.83 6.38
C LEU A 249 -27.88 15.96 6.84
N VAL A 250 -27.83 17.12 6.17
CA VAL A 250 -28.57 18.32 6.55
C VAL A 250 -29.81 18.54 5.66
N SER A 251 -30.79 19.26 6.19
CA SER A 251 -32.03 19.62 5.48
C SER A 251 -32.18 21.15 5.32
N GLU A 252 -33.03 21.57 4.38
CA GLU A 252 -33.38 22.99 4.25
C GLU A 252 -34.09 23.49 5.53
N GLY A 253 -33.77 24.71 5.96
CA GLY A 253 -34.27 25.32 7.19
C GLY A 253 -33.46 24.96 8.46
N GLU A 254 -32.49 24.06 8.37
CA GLU A 254 -31.65 23.67 9.51
C GLU A 254 -30.62 24.75 9.86
N SER A 255 -30.43 25.00 11.16
CA SER A 255 -29.34 25.84 11.66
C SER A 255 -28.08 25.00 11.82
N ILE A 256 -26.99 25.45 11.20
CA ILE A 256 -25.70 24.77 11.18
C ILE A 256 -24.59 25.68 11.70
N LYS A 257 -23.53 25.08 12.25
CA LYS A 257 -22.35 25.78 12.75
C LYS A 257 -21.19 25.70 11.74
N LEU A 258 -20.26 26.65 11.84
CA LEU A 258 -18.96 26.56 11.17
C LEU A 258 -18.31 25.20 11.45
N ASP A 259 -17.75 24.60 10.40
CA ASP A 259 -17.11 23.28 10.39
C ASP A 259 -18.01 22.08 10.73
N GLN A 260 -19.33 22.29 10.87
CA GLN A 260 -20.27 21.18 11.01
C GLN A 260 -20.28 20.32 9.74
N PRO A 261 -20.21 18.98 9.85
CA PRO A 261 -20.27 18.10 8.68
C PRO A 261 -21.62 18.20 7.97
N LEU A 262 -21.60 18.51 6.68
CA LEU A 262 -22.78 18.53 5.82
C LEU A 262 -23.09 17.16 5.23
N THR A 263 -22.07 16.29 5.13
CA THR A 263 -22.16 14.98 4.50
C THR A 263 -21.71 13.85 5.41
N SER A 264 -22.16 12.63 5.12
CA SER A 264 -21.57 11.41 5.66
C SER A 264 -20.15 11.20 5.13
N ASN A 265 -19.38 10.33 5.80
CA ASN A 265 -18.06 9.94 5.31
C ASN A 265 -18.20 8.75 4.32
N PRO A 266 -17.96 8.95 3.02
CA PRO A 266 -18.08 7.87 2.04
C PRO A 266 -16.88 6.90 2.06
N ASN A 267 -15.82 7.22 2.80
CA ASN A 267 -14.57 6.48 2.74
C ASN A 267 -14.67 5.13 3.47
N VAL A 268 -14.44 4.06 2.73
CA VAL A 268 -14.33 2.67 3.24
C VAL A 268 -12.90 2.11 3.14
N GLY A 269 -11.97 2.90 2.58
CA GLY A 269 -10.57 2.55 2.43
C GLY A 269 -9.72 2.92 3.64
N GLY A 270 -8.41 2.94 3.44
CA GLY A 270 -7.45 3.45 4.41
C GLY A 270 -6.03 2.99 4.16
N PHE A 271 -5.12 3.63 4.86
CA PHE A 271 -3.70 3.38 4.84
C PHE A 271 -3.25 2.74 6.15
N GLY A 272 -2.27 1.85 6.06
CA GLY A 272 -1.59 1.25 7.20
C GLY A 272 -0.11 1.21 6.98
N GLN A 273 0.61 1.21 8.10
CA GLN A 273 2.05 0.97 8.14
C GLN A 273 2.33 -0.32 8.90
N GLY A 274 3.41 -0.99 8.51
CA GLY A 274 3.94 -2.14 9.22
C GLY A 274 5.46 -2.08 9.19
N ASP A 275 6.06 -2.64 10.23
CA ASP A 275 7.51 -2.72 10.37
C ASP A 275 7.87 -4.19 10.58
N ALA A 276 8.96 -4.61 9.96
CA ALA A 276 9.54 -5.94 10.15
C ALA A 276 11.06 -5.82 10.31
N GLU A 277 11.70 -6.91 10.72
CA GLU A 277 13.15 -6.96 10.83
C GLU A 277 13.67 -8.21 10.13
N ILE A 278 14.84 -8.09 9.52
CA ILE A 278 15.50 -9.18 8.81
C ILE A 278 16.96 -9.25 9.23
N VAL A 279 17.47 -10.45 9.48
CA VAL A 279 18.89 -10.67 9.77
C VAL A 279 19.61 -11.10 8.51
N LEU A 280 20.60 -10.31 8.06
CA LEU A 280 21.55 -10.78 7.06
C LEU A 280 22.59 -11.64 7.77
N GLN A 281 22.51 -12.95 7.57
CA GLN A 281 23.27 -13.93 8.34
C GLN A 281 24.51 -14.43 7.60
N ASP A 282 25.63 -14.53 8.31
CA ASP A 282 26.84 -15.16 7.82
C ASP A 282 26.81 -16.68 8.15
N PRO A 283 26.88 -17.58 7.15
CA PRO A 283 26.95 -19.02 7.38
C PRO A 283 28.07 -19.43 8.35
N LEU A 284 29.22 -18.74 8.33
CA LEU A 284 30.36 -19.07 9.18
C LEU A 284 30.08 -18.79 10.66
N ARG A 285 29.28 -17.75 10.97
CA ARG A 285 28.85 -17.46 12.35
C ARG A 285 28.00 -18.61 12.90
N VAL A 286 27.11 -19.17 12.08
CA VAL A 286 26.26 -20.30 12.48
C VAL A 286 27.10 -21.57 12.65
N GLN A 287 28.03 -21.86 11.73
CA GLN A 287 28.93 -23.00 11.87
C GLN A 287 29.80 -22.93 13.13
N GLY A 288 30.40 -21.77 13.40
CA GLY A 288 31.17 -21.54 14.62
C GLY A 288 30.33 -21.71 15.89
N LEU A 289 29.08 -21.22 15.88
CA LEU A 289 28.14 -21.40 16.98
C LEU A 289 27.82 -22.88 17.25
N LEU A 290 27.58 -23.66 16.19
CA LEU A 290 27.30 -25.10 16.33
C LEU A 290 28.50 -25.85 16.91
N PHE A 291 29.72 -25.53 16.47
CA PHE A 291 30.94 -26.11 17.05
C PHE A 291 31.09 -25.74 18.53
N PHE A 292 30.82 -24.48 18.89
CA PHE A 292 30.81 -24.04 20.27
C PHE A 292 29.76 -24.78 21.12
N PHE A 293 28.56 -24.99 20.61
CA PHE A 293 27.55 -25.79 21.33
C PHE A 293 27.99 -27.24 21.55
N ALA A 294 28.61 -27.87 20.55
CA ALA A 294 29.14 -29.21 20.70
C ALA A 294 30.25 -29.27 21.77
N SER A 295 31.14 -28.28 21.81
CA SER A 295 32.21 -28.23 22.83
C SER A 295 31.66 -28.01 24.24
N VAL A 296 30.65 -27.16 24.40
CA VAL A 296 29.97 -26.93 25.69
C VAL A 296 29.26 -28.20 26.16
N ILE A 297 28.52 -28.89 25.28
CA ILE A 297 27.86 -30.16 25.62
C ILE A 297 28.90 -31.19 26.05
N LEU A 298 30.00 -31.32 25.32
CA LEU A 298 31.08 -32.24 25.65
C LEU A 298 31.70 -31.93 27.01
N ALA A 299 31.97 -30.65 27.30
CA ALA A 299 32.49 -30.22 28.59
C ALA A 299 31.51 -30.52 29.73
N GLN A 300 30.22 -30.25 29.55
CA GLN A 300 29.18 -30.58 30.54
C GLN A 300 29.13 -32.08 30.84
N VAL A 301 29.16 -32.93 29.80
CA VAL A 301 29.19 -34.39 29.95
C VAL A 301 30.43 -34.82 30.73
N PHE A 302 31.62 -34.32 30.37
CA PHE A 302 32.86 -34.69 31.07
C PHE A 302 32.88 -34.21 32.52
N LEU A 303 32.37 -33.03 32.83
CA LEU A 303 32.25 -32.55 34.22
C LEU A 303 31.35 -33.46 35.06
N VAL A 304 30.21 -33.87 34.51
CA VAL A 304 29.29 -34.79 35.19
C VAL A 304 29.93 -36.16 35.36
N LEU A 305 30.56 -36.72 34.32
CA LEU A 305 31.25 -38.00 34.40
C LEU A 305 32.40 -37.96 35.41
N LYS A 306 33.17 -36.87 35.44
CA LYS A 306 34.26 -36.70 36.40
C LYS A 306 33.75 -36.58 37.83
N LYS A 307 32.67 -35.84 38.06
CA LYS A 307 31.99 -35.78 39.36
C LYS A 307 31.54 -37.19 39.79
N LYS A 308 30.87 -37.93 38.92
CA LYS A 308 30.42 -39.32 39.19
C LYS A 308 31.57 -40.28 39.44
N GLN A 309 32.70 -40.10 38.77
CA GLN A 309 33.91 -40.86 39.06
C GLN A 309 34.44 -40.56 40.47
N PHE A 310 34.49 -39.28 40.86
CA PHE A 310 35.01 -38.87 42.17
C PHE A 310 34.08 -39.25 43.33
N GLU A 311 32.76 -39.17 43.14
CA GLU A 311 31.77 -39.66 44.12
C GLU A 311 32.03 -41.13 44.50
N LYS A 312 32.51 -41.98 43.57
CA LYS A 312 32.90 -43.37 43.88
C LYS A 312 34.11 -43.47 44.82
N VAL A 313 35.08 -42.55 44.68
CA VAL A 313 36.27 -42.50 45.56
C VAL A 313 35.85 -42.05 46.95
N GLN A 314 35.06 -40.97 47.05
CA GLN A 314 34.53 -40.49 48.34
C GLN A 314 33.70 -41.56 49.06
N LEU A 315 32.88 -42.32 48.32
CA LEU A 315 32.13 -43.46 48.88
C LEU A 315 33.04 -44.57 49.42
N TYR A 316 34.19 -44.82 48.80
CA TYR A 316 35.15 -45.82 49.26
C TYR A 316 35.92 -45.36 50.50
N GLU A 317 36.36 -44.11 50.53
CA GLU A 317 37.16 -43.55 51.62
C GLU A 317 36.31 -43.16 52.85
N MET A 318 34.97 -43.09 52.71
CA MET A 318 34.02 -42.64 53.74
C MET A 318 34.38 -41.29 54.38
N ASN A 319 35.19 -40.49 53.71
CA ASN A 319 35.66 -39.19 54.15
C ASN A 319 35.30 -38.18 53.05
N PHE A 320 34.52 -37.17 53.43
CA PHE A 320 33.83 -36.27 52.51
C PHE A 320 34.58 -34.95 52.31
#